data_AF-A0A924Q1Y1-F1
#
_entry.id   AF-A0A924Q1Y1-F1
#
_cell.length_a   1.000
_cell.length_b   1.000
_cell.length_c   1.000
_cell.angle_alpha   90.00
_cell.angle_beta   90.00
_cell.angle_gamma   90.00
#
_symmetry.space_group_name_H-M   'P 1'
#
loop_
_entity.id
_entity.type
_entity.pdbx_description
1 polymer ?
#
loop_
_entity_poly.entity_id
_entity_poly.type
_entity_poly.pdbx_seq_one_letter_code
_entity_poly.pdbx_strand_id
1 'polypeptide(L)'
;MSNAELVQLQVRVIALENVLIALLSRAPEHQLDLMREMAAYISPPRPGFTAHPLTIHAAAQMIHLIERAGHFQSPAPPEDHA
;
A
#
# COMPACT_ATOMS: atom_id res chain seq x y z
N MET A 1 13.17 -19.03 14.97
CA MET A 1 11.73 -18.73 14.91
C MET A 1 10.99 -20.04 14.80
N SER A 2 10.02 -20.27 15.67
CA SER A 2 9.15 -21.44 15.62
C SER A 2 8.06 -21.24 14.56
N ASN A 3 7.54 -22.34 14.01
CA ASN A 3 6.46 -22.29 13.00
C ASN A 3 5.23 -21.54 13.53
N ALA A 4 4.92 -21.67 14.83
CA ALA A 4 3.79 -20.98 15.46
C ALA A 4 3.96 -19.45 15.49
N GLU A 5 5.16 -18.95 15.78
CA GLU A 5 5.48 -17.51 15.74
C GLU A 5 5.37 -16.96 14.31
N LEU A 6 5.82 -17.72 13.31
CA LEU A 6 5.75 -17.33 11.91
C LEU A 6 4.29 -17.25 11.43
N VAL A 7 3.46 -18.23 11.79
CA VAL A 7 2.02 -18.23 11.49
C VAL A 7 1.33 -17.04 12.17
N GLN A 8 1.65 -16.75 13.44
CA GLN A 8 1.07 -15.60 14.13
C GLN A 8 1.46 -14.28 13.48
N LEU A 9 2.72 -14.15 13.05
CA LEU A 9 3.18 -12.97 12.32
C LEU A 9 2.44 -12.81 10.99
N GLN A 10 2.25 -13.90 10.25
CA GLN A 10 1.50 -13.90 9.00
C GLN A 10 0.06 -13.44 9.19
N VAL A 11 -0.65 -13.96 10.20
CA VAL A 11 -2.02 -13.54 10.53
C VAL A 11 -2.08 -12.04 10.84
N ARG A 12 -1.11 -11.52 11.60
CA ARG A 12 -1.03 -10.09 11.91
C ARG A 12 -0.77 -9.24 10.67
N VAL A 13 0.12 -9.67 9.78
CA VAL A 13 0.40 -8.95 8.52
C VAL A 13 -0.86 -8.90 7.64
N ILE A 14 -1.56 -10.02 7.48
CA ILE A 14 -2.82 -10.07 6.72
C ILE A 14 -3.86 -9.10 7.32
N ALA A 15 -3.99 -9.07 8.65
CA ALA A 15 -4.91 -8.15 9.32
C ALA A 15 -4.53 -6.67 9.08
N LEU A 16 -3.23 -6.35 9.19
CA LEU A 16 -2.73 -4.99 8.96
C LEU A 16 -2.92 -4.53 7.51
N GLU A 17 -2.70 -5.41 6.54
CA GLU A 17 -2.95 -5.11 5.11
C GLU A 17 -4.42 -4.76 4.87
N ASN A 18 -5.35 -5.53 5.43
CA ASN A 18 -6.78 -5.26 5.27
C ASN A 18 -7.21 -3.96 5.95
N VAL A 19 -6.66 -3.65 7.13
CA VAL A 19 -6.90 -2.37 7.80
C VAL A 19 -6.35 -1.21 6.96
N LEU A 20 -5.16 -1.33 6.41
CA LEU A 20 -4.58 -0.33 5.51
C LEU A 20 -5.46 -0.12 4.27
N ILE A 21 -5.92 -1.17 3.61
CA ILE A 21 -6.83 -1.07 2.46
C ILE A 21 -8.11 -0.31 2.83
N ALA A 22 -8.70 -0.60 3.99
CA ALA A 22 -9.91 0.09 4.45
C ALA A 22 -9.68 1.58 4.76
N LEU A 23 -8.48 1.97 5.19
CA LEU A 23 -8.10 3.37 5.40
C LEU A 23 -7.85 4.07 4.06
N LEU A 24 -7.11 3.42 3.16
CA LEU A 24 -6.74 3.95 1.85
C LEU A 24 -7.93 4.08 0.90
N SER A 25 -8.96 3.25 1.04
CA SER A 25 -10.18 3.35 0.24
C SER A 25 -11.00 4.60 0.52
N ARG A 26 -10.64 5.38 1.55
CA ARG A 26 -11.25 6.67 1.88
C ARG A 26 -10.26 7.84 1.75
N ALA A 27 -9.03 7.55 1.38
CA ALA A 27 -8.01 8.58 1.24
C ALA A 27 -8.27 9.41 -0.03
N PRO A 28 -8.11 10.73 0.02
CA PRO A 28 -8.19 11.57 -1.18
C PRO A 28 -7.03 11.26 -2.13
N GLU A 29 -7.24 11.46 -3.44
CA GLU A 29 -6.27 11.05 -4.48
C GLU A 29 -4.86 11.60 -4.26
N HIS A 30 -4.73 12.85 -3.82
CA HIS A 30 -3.42 13.46 -3.54
C HIS A 30 -2.61 12.75 -2.44
N GLN A 31 -3.28 12.10 -1.47
CA GLN A 31 -2.60 11.27 -0.47
C GLN A 31 -2.14 9.95 -1.08
N LEU A 32 -2.90 9.37 -2.00
CA LEU A 32 -2.51 8.17 -2.73
C LEU A 32 -1.32 8.44 -3.64
N ASP A 33 -1.30 9.60 -4.31
CA ASP A 33 -0.16 10.07 -5.11
C ASP A 33 1.10 10.22 -4.27
N LEU A 34 1.00 10.89 -3.10
CA LEU A 34 2.12 11.00 -2.17
C LEU A 34 2.65 9.63 -1.75
N MET A 35 1.78 8.66 -1.50
CA MET A 35 2.20 7.31 -1.13
C MET A 35 2.87 6.55 -2.29
N ARG A 36 2.44 6.77 -3.54
CA ARG A 36 3.12 6.26 -4.75
C ARG A 36 4.51 6.88 -4.88
N GLU A 37 4.65 8.17 -4.62
CA GLU A 37 5.96 8.83 -4.57
C GLU A 37 6.85 8.23 -3.47
N MET A 38 6.33 8.03 -2.26
CA MET A 38 7.06 7.40 -1.16
C MET A 38 7.57 5.99 -1.51
N ALA A 39 6.81 5.20 -2.27
CA ALA A 39 7.26 3.89 -2.75
C ALA A 39 8.50 4.01 -3.65
N ALA A 40 8.56 5.03 -4.50
CA ALA A 40 9.75 5.32 -5.33
C ALA A 40 10.96 5.78 -4.50
N TYR A 41 10.76 6.40 -3.34
CA TYR A 41 11.84 6.82 -2.44
C TYR A 41 12.50 5.66 -1.69
N ILE A 42 11.75 4.61 -1.31
CA ILE A 42 12.30 3.49 -0.54
C ILE A 42 13.00 2.44 -1.43
N SER A 43 12.72 2.42 -2.73
CA SER A 43 13.43 1.61 -3.73
C SER A 43 14.19 2.49 -4.73
N PRO A 44 15.24 3.23 -4.31
CA PRO A 44 15.92 4.15 -5.19
C PRO A 44 16.82 3.42 -6.21
N PRO A 45 16.72 3.71 -7.51
CA PRO A 45 17.78 3.43 -8.49
C PRO A 45 18.85 4.55 -8.47
N ARG A 46 19.07 5.21 -7.33
CA ARG A 46 19.93 6.39 -7.24
C ARG A 46 21.40 5.98 -7.31
N PRO A 47 22.24 6.69 -8.09
CA PRO A 47 23.68 6.48 -8.09
C PRO A 47 24.22 6.55 -6.65
N GLY A 48 24.89 5.49 -6.20
CA GLY A 48 25.43 5.40 -4.84
C GLY A 48 24.54 4.72 -3.79
N PHE A 49 23.32 4.30 -4.13
CA PHE A 49 22.48 3.43 -3.30
C PHE A 49 22.33 2.05 -3.95
N THR A 50 22.70 0.99 -3.24
CA THR A 50 22.39 -0.38 -3.65
C THR A 50 20.94 -0.70 -3.30
N ALA A 51 20.08 -0.82 -4.31
CA ALA A 51 18.72 -1.30 -4.12
C ALA A 51 18.76 -2.72 -3.54
N HIS A 52 18.27 -2.88 -2.31
CA HIS A 52 18.21 -4.18 -1.67
C HIS A 52 16.96 -4.92 -2.16
N PRO A 53 17.00 -6.24 -2.45
CA PRO A 53 15.83 -6.99 -2.91
C PRO A 53 14.58 -6.79 -2.02
N LEU A 54 14.78 -6.65 -0.70
CA LEU A 54 13.68 -6.38 0.24
C LEU A 54 13.04 -5.00 0.07
N THR A 55 13.81 -3.95 -0.29
CA THR A 55 13.24 -2.61 -0.47
C THR A 55 12.48 -2.49 -1.78
N ILE A 56 12.90 -3.22 -2.81
CA ILE A 56 12.15 -3.39 -4.07
C ILE A 56 10.81 -4.07 -3.79
N HIS A 57 10.82 -5.17 -3.03
CA HIS A 57 9.59 -5.85 -2.65
C HIS A 57 8.68 -4.98 -1.79
N ALA A 58 9.23 -4.22 -0.84
CA ALA A 58 8.44 -3.28 -0.04
C ALA A 58 7.77 -2.20 -0.89
N ALA A 59 8.47 -1.60 -1.86
CA ALA A 59 7.90 -0.62 -2.77
C ALA A 59 6.76 -1.22 -3.62
N ALA A 60 6.96 -2.43 -4.14
CA ALA A 60 5.92 -3.13 -4.90
C ALA A 60 4.68 -3.43 -4.04
N GLN A 61 4.87 -3.83 -2.78
CA GLN A 61 3.74 -4.07 -1.86
C GLN A 61 2.98 -2.78 -1.53
N MET A 62 3.67 -1.65 -1.36
CA MET A 62 3.01 -0.36 -1.16
C MET A 62 2.11 0.01 -2.34
N ILE A 63 2.61 -0.13 -3.57
CA ILE A 63 1.84 0.16 -4.80
C ILE A 63 0.61 -0.76 -4.88
N HIS A 64 0.80 -2.06 -4.64
CA HIS A 64 -0.29 -3.03 -4.67
C HIS A 64 -1.41 -2.73 -3.65
N LEU A 65 -1.07 -2.27 -2.44
CA LEU A 65 -2.07 -1.87 -1.44
C LEU A 65 -2.88 -0.66 -1.90
N ILE A 66 -2.25 0.34 -2.52
CA ILE A 66 -2.88 1.54 -3.07
C ILE A 66 -3.85 1.16 -4.20
N GLU A 67 -3.41 0.34 -5.15
CA GLU A 67 -4.24 -0.14 -6.27
C GLU A 67 -5.46 -0.93 -5.76
N ARG A 68 -5.26 -1.85 -4.81
CA ARG A 68 -6.36 -2.60 -4.21
C ARG A 68 -7.36 -1.70 -3.50
N ALA A 69 -6.90 -0.66 -2.80
CA ALA A 69 -7.77 0.30 -2.14
C ALA A 69 -8.63 1.10 -3.13
N GLY A 70 -8.10 1.43 -4.30
CA GLY A 70 -8.84 2.10 -5.38
C GLY A 70 -10.08 1.33 -5.85
N HIS A 71 -10.05 -0.01 -5.80
CA HIS A 71 -11.21 -0.84 -6.14
C HIS A 71 -12.39 -0.68 -5.16
N PHE A 72 -12.14 -0.17 -3.95
CA PHE A 72 -13.16 0.06 -2.92
C PHE A 72 -13.61 1.51 -2.82
N GLN A 73 -13.04 2.41 -3.62
CA GLN A 73 -13.55 3.77 -3.76
C GLN A 73 -14.79 3.74 -4.65
N SER A 74 -15.98 3.90 -4.04
CA SER A 74 -17.20 4.05 -4.85
C SER A 74 -17.09 5.31 -5.70
N PRO A 75 -17.47 5.28 -7.00
CA PRO A 75 -17.71 6.51 -7.73
C PRO A 75 -18.77 7.30 -6.95
N ALA A 76 -18.52 8.59 -6.74
CA ALA A 76 -19.51 9.48 -6.14
C ALA A 76 -20.87 9.26 -6.86
N PRO A 77 -21.99 9.12 -6.13
CA PRO A 77 -23.28 9.06 -6.78
C PRO A 77 -23.44 10.32 -7.65
N PRO A 78 -24.02 10.20 -8.86
CA PRO A 78 -24.18 11.35 -9.75
C PRO A 78 -24.90 12.47 -8.99
N GLU A 79 -24.30 13.65 -8.97
CA GLU A 79 -24.92 14.84 -8.39
C GLU A 79 -26.22 15.11 -9.16
N ASP A 80 -27.35 14.93 -8.48
CA ASP A 80 -28.67 15.28 -8.99
C ASP A 80 -28.70 16.83 -9.07
N HIS A 81 -28.36 17.37 -10.24
CA HIS A 81 -28.60 18.76 -10.56
C HIS A 81 -30.11 18.95 -10.72
N ALA A 82 -30.75 19.38 -9.63
CA ALA A 82 -32.12 19.87 -9.58
C ALA A 82 -32.29 21.21 -10.31
#